data_AF-A0A2A4B3C3-F1
#
_entry.id   AF-A0A2A4B3C3-F1
#
_cell.length_a   1.000
_cell.length_b   1.000
_cell.length_c   1.000
_cell.angle_alpha   90.00
_cell.angle_beta   90.00
_cell.angle_gamma   90.00
#
_symmetry.space_group_name_H-M   'P 1'
#
loop_
_entity.id
_entity.type
_entity.pdbx_description
1 polymer ?
#
loop_
_entity_poly.entity_id
_entity_poly.type
_entity_poly.pdbx_seq_one_letter_code
_entity_poly.pdbx_strand_id
1 'polypeptide(L)'
;MRLLSTALIALVAAMPIPVAAQDGPPDEGPHGQVASGAGLAPDYEGSDDLRVIPFVLADIRWAGVTLEMRGLHARVDLASDPRLSLGPVIGARLDRSDVDGSVGLLPEIDTAIEAGGYVGYRFGGNRLGQGSMQVELSVVHDISEVHNGLLATVSTSYMAIRKPDSFVSFDLQTTWADADYTQTYFGISAADAAASGLATFDAGSGFRDVGAGISAGYYFSRSLGIVGRVGANYLIGDAADSPVTDQGSRWQPVGGLTLSYRF
;
A
#
# COMPACT_ATOMS: atom_id res chain seq x y z
N MET A 1 8.65 -37.44 -83.42
CA MET A 1 7.30 -38.04 -83.28
C MET A 1 7.00 -38.11 -81.80
N ARG A 2 6.09 -37.27 -81.27
CA ARG A 2 4.69 -37.61 -80.91
C ARG A 2 4.64 -38.77 -79.88
N LEU A 3 3.95 -38.74 -78.74
CA LEU A 3 3.00 -37.83 -78.08
C LEU A 3 2.58 -38.51 -76.74
N LEU A 4 1.86 -37.77 -75.88
CA LEU A 4 0.97 -38.18 -74.76
C LEU A 4 1.66 -38.37 -73.39
N SER A 5 1.43 -37.55 -72.35
CA SER A 5 0.19 -37.04 -71.69
C SER A 5 -0.52 -38.07 -70.82
N THR A 6 -0.34 -37.96 -69.49
CA THR A 6 -1.42 -38.18 -68.50
C THR A 6 -1.01 -37.58 -67.15
N ALA A 7 -1.70 -36.51 -66.75
CA ALA A 7 -1.64 -35.94 -65.40
C ALA A 7 -2.79 -36.55 -64.58
N LEU A 8 -2.46 -37.15 -63.43
CA LEU A 8 -3.42 -37.72 -62.50
C LEU A 8 -3.72 -36.67 -61.42
N ILE A 9 -4.94 -36.12 -61.44
CA ILE A 9 -5.47 -35.22 -60.40
C ILE A 9 -5.93 -36.09 -59.23
N ALA A 10 -5.27 -35.99 -58.08
CA ALA A 10 -5.73 -36.59 -56.83
C ALA A 10 -6.68 -35.62 -56.11
N LEU A 11 -7.96 -36.01 -56.06
CA LEU A 11 -9.02 -35.32 -55.34
C LEU A 11 -8.93 -35.71 -53.85
N VAL A 12 -8.42 -34.81 -53.00
CA VAL A 12 -8.47 -34.99 -51.53
C VAL A 12 -9.84 -34.51 -51.05
N ALA A 13 -10.68 -35.43 -50.61
CA ALA A 13 -11.93 -35.13 -49.93
C ALA A 13 -11.65 -34.56 -48.54
N ALA A 14 -12.00 -33.30 -48.32
CA ALA A 14 -11.97 -32.69 -46.99
C ALA A 14 -13.17 -33.17 -46.17
N MET A 15 -12.92 -34.02 -45.18
CA MET A 15 -13.90 -34.29 -44.12
C MET A 15 -13.81 -33.18 -43.07
N PRO A 16 -14.92 -32.50 -42.70
CA PRO A 16 -14.92 -31.57 -41.58
C PRO A 16 -14.81 -32.38 -40.27
N ILE A 17 -13.73 -32.15 -39.52
CA ILE A 17 -13.61 -32.61 -38.13
C ILE A 17 -14.57 -31.73 -37.30
N PRO A 18 -15.52 -32.30 -36.55
CA PRO A 18 -16.30 -31.52 -35.61
C PRO A 18 -15.34 -31.02 -34.52
N VAL A 19 -15.11 -29.71 -34.47
CA VAL A 19 -14.48 -29.06 -33.33
C VAL A 19 -15.48 -29.16 -32.17
N ALA A 20 -15.30 -30.16 -31.33
CA ALA A 20 -15.84 -30.11 -29.99
C ALA A 20 -15.18 -28.91 -29.30
N ALA A 21 -15.98 -27.91 -28.93
CA ALA A 21 -15.55 -26.86 -28.02
C ALA A 21 -15.01 -27.55 -26.76
N GLN A 22 -13.70 -27.46 -26.55
CA GLN A 22 -13.11 -27.81 -25.28
C GLN A 22 -13.55 -26.72 -24.31
N ASP A 23 -14.50 -27.03 -23.43
CA ASP A 23 -14.62 -26.33 -22.15
C ASP A 23 -13.32 -26.58 -21.38
N GLY A 24 -12.29 -25.77 -21.68
CA GLY A 24 -11.11 -25.67 -20.84
C GLY A 24 -11.50 -25.10 -19.47
N PRO A 25 -10.71 -25.38 -18.41
CA PRO A 25 -10.88 -24.64 -17.16
C PRO A 25 -10.90 -23.13 -17.46
N PRO A 26 -11.67 -22.31 -16.70
CA PRO A 26 -11.73 -20.89 -16.97
C PRO A 26 -10.32 -20.32 -17.03
N ASP A 27 -10.07 -19.55 -18.09
CA ASP A 27 -8.82 -18.82 -18.33
C ASP A 27 -8.61 -17.83 -17.16
N GLU A 28 -7.93 -18.26 -16.10
CA GLU A 28 -7.70 -17.46 -14.89
C GLU A 28 -6.26 -16.93 -14.85
N GLY A 29 -5.79 -16.39 -15.99
CA GLY A 29 -4.61 -15.53 -15.99
C GLY A 29 -4.73 -14.43 -14.93
N PRO A 30 -3.61 -13.92 -14.41
CA PRO A 30 -3.64 -12.82 -13.45
C PRO A 30 -4.36 -11.64 -14.10
N HIS A 31 -5.27 -11.02 -13.36
CA HIS A 31 -5.98 -9.81 -13.77
C HIS A 31 -5.98 -8.81 -12.64
N GLY A 32 -6.05 -7.53 -12.98
CA GLY A 32 -6.02 -6.47 -11.98
C GLY A 32 -5.36 -5.22 -12.51
N GLN A 33 -4.67 -4.50 -11.62
CA GLN A 33 -3.98 -3.27 -11.95
C GLN A 33 -2.62 -3.20 -11.28
N VAL A 34 -1.71 -2.55 -11.99
CA VAL A 34 -0.45 -2.04 -11.46
C VAL A 34 -0.38 -0.56 -11.77
N ALA A 35 0.23 0.21 -10.89
CA ALA A 35 0.44 1.63 -11.08
C ALA A 35 1.73 2.05 -10.40
N SER A 36 2.42 2.98 -11.03
CA SER A 36 3.66 3.55 -10.49
C SER A 36 3.71 5.04 -10.76
N GLY A 37 4.31 5.76 -9.84
CA GLY A 37 4.59 7.18 -9.97
C GLY A 37 5.34 7.70 -8.77
N ALA A 38 5.09 8.97 -8.44
CA ALA A 38 5.77 9.66 -7.37
C ALA A 38 4.77 10.07 -6.28
N GLY A 39 5.25 10.06 -5.05
CA GLY A 39 4.55 10.56 -3.89
C GLY A 39 5.39 11.55 -3.10
N LEU A 40 4.76 12.18 -2.13
CA LEU A 40 5.38 13.01 -1.12
C LEU A 40 5.05 12.42 0.26
N ALA A 41 6.04 12.43 1.13
CA ALA A 41 5.92 12.07 2.54
C ALA A 41 6.92 12.90 3.36
N PRO A 42 6.74 13.04 4.67
CA PRO A 42 7.75 13.65 5.54
C PRO A 42 9.09 12.93 5.42
N ASP A 43 10.19 13.67 5.55
CA ASP A 43 11.55 13.09 5.54
C ASP A 43 11.74 12.04 6.63
N TYR A 44 11.15 12.28 7.79
CA TYR A 44 11.02 11.36 8.91
C TYR A 44 9.75 11.71 9.69
N GLU A 45 9.33 10.83 10.59
CA GLU A 45 8.14 11.08 11.41
C GLU A 45 8.35 12.27 12.36
N GLY A 46 7.48 13.28 12.23
CA GLY A 46 7.59 14.54 12.96
C GLY A 46 8.24 15.67 12.15
N SER A 47 8.77 15.39 10.96
CA SER A 47 9.30 16.41 10.05
C SER A 47 8.19 17.25 9.42
N ASP A 48 8.47 18.52 9.15
CA ASP A 48 7.70 19.39 8.25
C ASP A 48 8.27 19.45 6.82
N ASP A 49 9.50 18.97 6.62
CA ASP A 49 10.13 18.79 5.32
C ASP A 49 9.65 17.51 4.62
N LEU A 50 9.46 17.60 3.31
CA LEU A 50 8.91 16.52 2.48
C LEU A 50 9.92 16.01 1.46
N ARG A 51 10.01 14.68 1.34
CA ARG A 51 10.72 13.99 0.25
C ARG A 51 9.80 13.41 -0.79
N VAL A 52 10.35 13.30 -2.00
CA VAL A 52 9.75 12.52 -3.08
C VAL A 52 10.04 11.05 -2.86
N ILE A 53 8.99 10.22 -2.89
CA ILE A 53 9.08 8.77 -2.70
C ILE A 53 8.49 8.03 -3.92
N PRO A 54 8.96 6.82 -4.23
CA PRO A 54 8.27 5.97 -5.20
C PRO A 54 6.87 5.63 -4.66
N PHE A 55 5.85 5.87 -5.47
CA PHE A 55 4.47 5.54 -5.11
C PHE A 55 3.95 4.46 -6.06
N VAL A 56 3.89 3.23 -5.54
CA VAL A 56 3.46 2.05 -6.28
C VAL A 56 2.11 1.59 -5.74
N LEU A 57 1.18 1.28 -6.64
CA LEU A 57 -0.09 0.66 -6.30
C LEU A 57 -0.23 -0.63 -7.12
N ALA A 58 -0.66 -1.71 -6.50
CA ALA A 58 -1.03 -2.92 -7.21
C ALA A 58 -2.25 -3.55 -6.56
N ASP A 59 -3.12 -4.13 -7.37
CA ASP A 59 -4.23 -4.99 -6.96
C ASP A 59 -4.30 -6.06 -8.03
N ILE A 60 -3.73 -7.24 -7.74
CA ILE A 60 -3.57 -8.33 -8.70
C ILE A 60 -4.26 -9.55 -8.12
N ARG A 61 -5.29 -10.04 -8.80
CA ARG A 61 -5.97 -11.28 -8.45
C ARG A 61 -5.45 -12.43 -9.29
N TRP A 62 -5.07 -13.50 -8.63
CA TRP A 62 -4.58 -14.71 -9.26
C TRP A 62 -4.86 -15.94 -8.40
N ALA A 63 -5.44 -16.97 -9.00
CA ALA A 63 -5.70 -18.27 -8.34
C ALA A 63 -6.39 -18.17 -6.96
N GLY A 64 -7.39 -17.28 -6.84
CA GLY A 64 -8.15 -17.09 -5.59
C GLY A 64 -7.46 -16.23 -4.52
N VAL A 65 -6.27 -15.69 -4.82
CA VAL A 65 -5.50 -14.80 -3.95
C VAL A 65 -5.46 -13.39 -4.54
N THR A 66 -5.45 -12.37 -3.68
CA THR A 66 -5.24 -10.98 -4.11
C THR A 66 -3.92 -10.45 -3.54
N LEU A 67 -2.98 -10.07 -4.41
CA LEU A 67 -1.79 -9.31 -4.02
C LEU A 67 -2.15 -7.82 -4.09
N GLU A 68 -1.96 -7.11 -3.00
CA GLU A 68 -2.09 -5.66 -2.97
C GLU A 68 -0.77 -5.00 -2.61
N MET A 69 -0.43 -3.92 -3.29
CA MET A 69 0.68 -3.03 -2.93
C MET A 69 0.16 -1.61 -2.80
N ARG A 70 0.58 -0.91 -1.74
CA ARG A 70 0.26 0.49 -1.48
C ARG A 70 1.48 1.20 -0.92
N GLY A 71 2.15 1.99 -1.75
CA GLY A 71 3.44 2.60 -1.39
C GLY A 71 4.48 1.52 -1.13
N LEU A 72 5.11 1.59 0.05
CA LEU A 72 6.14 0.64 0.50
C LEU A 72 5.57 -0.61 1.21
N HIS A 73 4.25 -0.77 1.23
CA HIS A 73 3.59 -1.90 1.87
C HIS A 73 3.00 -2.84 0.83
N ALA A 74 3.14 -4.14 1.07
CA ALA A 74 2.55 -5.21 0.28
C ALA A 74 1.81 -6.18 1.21
N ARG A 75 0.67 -6.69 0.73
CA ARG A 75 -0.13 -7.67 1.48
C ARG A 75 -0.74 -8.70 0.55
N VAL A 76 -1.06 -9.85 1.10
CA VAL A 76 -1.74 -10.92 0.39
C VAL A 76 -3.07 -11.19 1.07
N ASP A 77 -4.17 -11.14 0.33
CA ASP A 77 -5.48 -11.58 0.80
C ASP A 77 -5.72 -13.05 0.46
N LEU A 78 -5.91 -13.84 1.50
CA LEU A 78 -6.13 -15.28 1.46
C LEU A 78 -7.60 -15.64 1.73
N ALA A 79 -8.48 -14.65 1.97
CA ALA A 79 -9.88 -14.88 2.29
C ALA A 79 -10.67 -15.31 1.04
N SER A 80 -11.47 -16.38 1.18
CA SER A 80 -12.37 -16.84 0.12
C SER A 80 -13.71 -16.10 0.11
N ASP A 81 -14.14 -15.52 1.23
CA ASP A 81 -15.36 -14.71 1.33
C ASP A 81 -15.05 -13.28 0.88
N PRO A 82 -15.74 -12.71 -0.12
CA PRO A 82 -15.51 -11.33 -0.58
C PRO A 82 -15.82 -10.24 0.46
N ARG A 83 -16.42 -10.59 1.60
CA ARG A 83 -16.64 -9.69 2.75
C ARG A 83 -15.52 -9.77 3.78
N LEU A 84 -14.70 -10.81 3.75
CA LEU A 84 -13.56 -10.94 4.64
C LEU A 84 -12.29 -10.66 3.85
N SER A 85 -11.28 -10.14 4.54
CA SER A 85 -9.93 -10.02 4.01
C SER A 85 -8.97 -10.38 5.12
N LEU A 86 -8.03 -11.28 4.88
CA LEU A 86 -7.03 -11.64 5.88
C LEU A 86 -5.78 -12.21 5.24
N GLY A 87 -4.64 -11.96 5.85
CA GLY A 87 -3.40 -12.56 5.42
C GLY A 87 -2.17 -11.79 5.89
N PRO A 88 -0.99 -12.14 5.34
CA PRO A 88 0.26 -11.50 5.72
C PRO A 88 0.38 -10.10 5.11
N VAL A 89 1.11 -9.24 5.81
CA VAL A 89 1.55 -7.93 5.35
C VAL A 89 3.06 -7.81 5.58
N ILE A 90 3.72 -7.10 4.67
CA ILE A 90 5.10 -6.66 4.79
C ILE A 90 5.19 -5.21 4.36
N GLY A 91 6.02 -4.42 5.03
CA GLY A 91 6.22 -3.01 4.74
C GLY A 91 7.66 -2.59 4.95
N ALA A 92 8.03 -1.48 4.34
CA ALA A 92 9.24 -0.76 4.69
C ALA A 92 8.88 0.60 5.28
N ARG A 93 9.59 0.98 6.35
CA ARG A 93 9.57 2.31 6.94
C ARG A 93 10.85 3.03 6.55
N LEU A 94 10.68 4.26 6.09
CA LEU A 94 11.80 5.08 5.66
C LEU A 94 12.75 5.37 6.83
N ASP A 95 14.01 5.49 6.47
CA ASP A 95 15.10 5.92 7.33
C ASP A 95 14.90 7.35 7.86
N ARG A 96 15.66 7.67 8.91
CA ARG A 96 15.99 9.04 9.31
C ARG A 96 17.51 9.20 9.22
N SER A 97 18.00 9.59 8.05
CA SER A 97 19.40 9.95 7.80
C SER A 97 19.49 11.29 7.08
N ASP A 98 20.69 11.90 7.08
CA ASP A 98 20.96 13.16 6.38
C ASP A 98 19.98 14.31 6.72
N VAL A 99 19.57 14.39 7.99
CA VAL A 99 18.65 15.42 8.49
C VAL A 99 19.44 16.66 8.94
N ASP A 100 18.91 17.85 8.69
CA ASP A 100 19.50 19.11 9.15
C ASP A 100 19.08 19.46 10.60
N GLY A 101 19.82 20.38 11.22
CA GLY A 101 19.46 20.94 12.54
C GLY A 101 19.64 19.97 13.70
N SER A 102 18.94 20.22 14.82
CA SER A 102 19.11 19.46 16.06
C SER A 102 18.76 17.97 15.90
N VAL A 103 17.76 17.65 15.07
CA VAL A 103 17.37 16.25 14.79
C VAL A 103 18.47 15.51 14.03
N GLY A 104 19.20 16.20 13.15
CA GLY A 104 20.37 15.67 12.44
C GLY A 104 21.56 15.28 13.33
N LEU A 105 21.58 15.73 14.58
CA LEU A 105 22.60 15.39 15.57
C LEU A 105 22.23 14.18 16.43
N LEU A 106 21.02 13.63 16.25
CA LEU A 106 20.59 12.37 16.85
C LEU A 106 21.19 11.19 16.07
N PRO A 107 21.25 9.98 16.66
CA PRO A 107 21.55 8.78 15.91
C PRO A 107 20.61 8.62 14.70
N GLU A 108 21.20 8.25 13.57
CA GLU A 108 20.46 7.88 12.37
C GLU A 108 19.62 6.64 12.64
N ILE A 109 18.47 6.55 11.96
CA ILE A 109 17.59 5.38 12.02
C ILE A 109 17.58 4.76 10.62
N ASP A 110 17.98 3.50 10.52
CA ASP A 110 17.97 2.79 9.25
C ASP A 110 16.55 2.53 8.73
N THR A 111 16.43 2.18 7.45
CA THR A 111 15.17 1.69 6.89
C THR A 111 14.74 0.40 7.60
N ALA A 112 13.57 0.41 8.22
CA ALA A 112 13.02 -0.77 8.89
C ALA A 112 12.17 -1.61 7.95
N ILE A 113 12.22 -2.93 8.08
CA ILE A 113 11.32 -3.88 7.43
C ILE A 113 10.37 -4.41 8.48
N GLU A 114 9.07 -4.20 8.27
CA GLU A 114 8.01 -4.60 9.17
C GLU A 114 7.20 -5.74 8.55
N ALA A 115 6.87 -6.77 9.33
CA ALA A 115 6.03 -7.87 8.87
C ALA A 115 4.98 -8.25 9.90
N GLY A 116 3.85 -8.77 9.43
CA GLY A 116 2.78 -9.21 10.32
C GLY A 116 1.56 -9.68 9.56
N GLY A 117 0.38 -9.37 10.10
CA GLY A 117 -0.88 -9.81 9.51
C GLY A 117 -2.01 -8.83 9.71
N TYR A 118 -3.06 -8.99 8.92
CA TYR A 118 -4.25 -8.17 8.99
C TYR A 118 -5.51 -9.01 8.91
N VAL A 119 -6.61 -8.43 9.40
CA VAL A 119 -7.97 -8.95 9.23
C VAL A 119 -8.91 -7.78 8.99
N GLY A 120 -9.82 -7.94 8.04
CA GLY A 120 -10.79 -6.92 7.67
C GLY A 120 -12.15 -7.50 7.33
N TYR A 121 -13.17 -6.66 7.50
CA TYR A 121 -14.54 -6.99 7.17
C TYR A 121 -15.19 -5.85 6.39
N ARG A 122 -15.79 -6.20 5.25
CA ARG A 122 -16.51 -5.32 4.35
C ARG A 122 -18.01 -5.56 4.42
N PHE A 123 -18.76 -4.48 4.58
CA PHE A 123 -20.22 -4.53 4.66
C PHE A 123 -20.86 -3.38 3.86
N GLY A 124 -22.14 -3.56 3.54
CA GLY A 124 -22.88 -2.63 2.71
C GLY A 124 -22.42 -2.61 1.26
N GLY A 125 -22.83 -1.56 0.55
CA GLY A 125 -22.53 -1.35 -0.85
C GLY A 125 -23.45 -2.08 -1.83
N ASN A 126 -23.45 -1.60 -3.07
CA ASN A 126 -24.18 -2.21 -4.18
C ASN A 126 -23.35 -3.31 -4.87
N ARG A 127 -23.85 -3.84 -5.99
CA ARG A 127 -23.15 -4.87 -6.78
C ARG A 127 -21.74 -4.48 -7.24
N LEU A 128 -21.47 -3.19 -7.43
CA LEU A 128 -20.16 -2.67 -7.80
C LEU A 128 -19.29 -2.38 -6.56
N GLY A 129 -19.80 -2.52 -5.34
CA GLY A 129 -19.13 -2.14 -4.10
C GLY A 129 -19.24 -0.65 -3.77
N GLN A 130 -19.93 0.15 -4.57
CA GLN A 130 -20.20 1.55 -4.22
C GLN A 130 -21.09 1.62 -2.98
N GLY A 131 -20.71 2.44 -2.01
CA GLY A 131 -21.37 2.56 -0.71
C GLY A 131 -20.93 1.50 0.31
N SER A 132 -19.94 0.67 -0.02
CA SER A 132 -19.38 -0.28 0.95
C SER A 132 -18.49 0.44 1.96
N MET A 133 -18.49 -0.09 3.18
CA MET A 133 -17.54 0.22 4.23
C MET A 133 -16.66 -0.99 4.50
N GLN A 134 -15.38 -0.78 4.80
CA GLN A 134 -14.47 -1.82 5.24
C GLN A 134 -13.78 -1.35 6.51
N VAL A 135 -13.76 -2.20 7.54
CA VAL A 135 -12.99 -2.00 8.78
C VAL A 135 -11.89 -3.05 8.81
N GLU A 136 -10.68 -2.65 9.18
CA GLU A 136 -9.50 -3.50 9.19
C GLU A 136 -8.65 -3.25 10.43
N LEU A 137 -8.08 -4.33 10.97
CA LEU A 137 -7.01 -4.32 11.95
C LEU A 137 -5.77 -4.93 11.31
N SER A 138 -4.65 -4.21 11.35
CA SER A 138 -3.33 -4.70 10.96
C SER A 138 -2.39 -4.64 12.16
N VAL A 139 -1.56 -5.67 12.34
CA VAL A 139 -0.51 -5.70 13.35
C VAL A 139 0.80 -6.07 12.67
N VAL A 140 1.82 -5.26 12.85
CA VAL A 140 3.16 -5.48 12.28
C VAL A 140 4.23 -5.31 13.35
N HIS A 141 5.32 -6.05 13.17
CA HIS A 141 6.51 -6.00 14.01
C HIS A 141 7.73 -5.82 13.13
N ASP A 142 8.74 -5.15 13.67
CA ASP A 142 10.04 -5.02 13.03
C ASP A 142 10.74 -6.38 12.90
N ILE A 143 11.19 -6.71 11.70
CA ILE A 143 11.99 -7.91 11.42
C ILE A 143 13.41 -7.57 10.93
N SER A 144 13.80 -6.30 11.04
CA SER A 144 15.09 -5.75 10.62
C SER A 144 15.96 -5.23 11.78
N GLU A 145 15.48 -5.36 13.02
CA GLU A 145 16.17 -4.99 14.26
C GLU A 145 16.45 -3.48 14.44
N VAL A 146 15.74 -2.62 13.70
CA VAL A 146 15.88 -1.14 13.75
C VAL A 146 15.19 -0.56 14.98
N HIS A 147 13.93 -0.90 15.22
CA HIS A 147 13.13 -0.42 16.36
C HIS A 147 12.61 -1.56 17.24
N ASN A 148 12.62 -2.82 16.77
CA ASN A 148 12.21 -4.01 17.53
C ASN A 148 10.80 -3.93 18.16
N GLY A 149 9.96 -3.03 17.64
CA GLY A 149 8.66 -2.66 18.21
C GLY A 149 7.49 -3.17 17.39
N LEU A 150 6.30 -2.93 17.90
CA LEU A 150 5.02 -3.38 17.36
C LEU A 150 4.09 -2.20 17.09
N LEU A 151 3.43 -2.26 15.94
CA LEU A 151 2.37 -1.33 15.55
C LEU A 151 1.07 -2.07 15.35
N ALA A 152 -0.03 -1.49 15.85
CA ALA A 152 -1.38 -1.95 15.60
C ALA A 152 -2.20 -0.81 14.98
N THR A 153 -2.63 -0.98 13.73
CA THR A 153 -3.40 0.02 13.00
C THR A 153 -4.84 -0.45 12.83
N VAL A 154 -5.79 0.38 13.25
CA VAL A 154 -7.21 0.23 12.90
C VAL A 154 -7.52 1.21 11.79
N SER A 155 -8.10 0.72 10.69
CA SER A 155 -8.54 1.56 9.59
C SER A 155 -9.99 1.30 9.21
N THR A 156 -10.64 2.32 8.66
CA THR A 156 -11.94 2.22 8.03
C THR A 156 -11.92 2.92 6.68
N SER A 157 -12.51 2.33 5.66
CA SER A 157 -12.65 2.94 4.34
C SER A 157 -14.08 2.93 3.85
N TYR A 158 -14.43 3.92 3.03
CA TYR A 158 -15.73 4.09 2.42
C TYR A 158 -15.59 4.32 0.90
N MET A 159 -16.22 3.45 0.11
CA MET A 159 -16.22 3.55 -1.35
C MET A 159 -17.35 4.47 -1.84
N ALA A 160 -17.12 5.78 -1.85
CA ALA A 160 -18.13 6.77 -2.18
C ALA A 160 -18.62 6.68 -3.64
N ILE A 161 -17.71 6.51 -4.58
CA ILE A 161 -18.02 6.38 -6.01
C ILE A 161 -17.32 5.15 -6.55
N ARG A 162 -18.05 4.30 -7.28
CA ARG A 162 -17.45 3.21 -8.05
C ARG A 162 -18.20 2.98 -9.36
N LYS A 163 -17.54 3.34 -10.45
CA LYS A 163 -17.96 3.18 -11.84
C LYS A 163 -16.93 2.30 -12.58
N PRO A 164 -17.24 1.82 -13.80
CA PRO A 164 -16.29 1.01 -14.58
C PRO A 164 -14.97 1.73 -14.94
N ASP A 165 -14.96 3.06 -14.94
CA ASP A 165 -13.85 3.91 -15.35
C ASP A 165 -13.33 4.82 -14.23
N SER A 166 -13.98 4.86 -13.07
CA SER A 166 -13.65 5.81 -12.01
C SER A 166 -14.05 5.35 -10.63
N PHE A 167 -13.29 5.78 -9.64
CA PHE A 167 -13.64 5.58 -8.24
C PHE A 167 -13.19 6.76 -7.39
N VAL A 168 -13.87 6.91 -6.25
CA VAL A 168 -13.47 7.79 -5.16
C VAL A 168 -13.73 7.05 -3.85
N SER A 169 -12.72 6.97 -3.00
CA SER A 169 -12.83 6.40 -1.65
C SER A 169 -12.23 7.33 -0.61
N PHE A 170 -12.77 7.24 0.59
CA PHE A 170 -12.27 7.92 1.78
C PHE A 170 -11.80 6.87 2.78
N ASP A 171 -10.79 7.20 3.58
CA ASP A 171 -10.37 6.36 4.68
C ASP A 171 -10.01 7.19 5.92
N LEU A 172 -10.17 6.55 7.07
CA LEU A 172 -9.72 7.02 8.37
C LEU A 172 -8.90 5.91 9.00
N GLN A 173 -7.88 6.28 9.78
CA GLN A 173 -7.07 5.31 10.50
C GLN A 173 -6.57 5.86 11.83
N THR A 174 -6.15 4.97 12.71
CA THR A 174 -5.36 5.32 13.89
C THR A 174 -4.38 4.20 14.16
N THR A 175 -3.21 4.56 14.66
CA THR A 175 -2.13 3.61 14.96
C THR A 175 -1.80 3.66 16.44
N TRP A 176 -1.76 2.51 17.09
CA TRP A 176 -1.11 2.32 18.38
C TRP A 176 0.32 1.79 18.15
N ALA A 177 1.27 2.29 18.93
CA ALA A 177 2.66 1.90 18.91
C ALA A 177 3.10 1.51 20.33
N ASP A 178 3.95 0.48 20.42
CA ASP A 178 4.59 0.14 21.68
C ASP A 178 5.76 1.07 22.02
N ALA A 179 6.32 0.88 23.22
CA ALA A 179 7.38 1.71 23.74
C ALA A 179 8.68 1.59 22.93
N ASP A 180 9.00 0.40 22.40
CA ASP A 180 10.22 0.19 21.63
C ASP A 180 10.18 0.98 20.31
N TYR A 181 9.02 0.98 19.64
CA TYR A 181 8.79 1.87 18.50
C TYR A 181 8.89 3.35 18.90
N THR A 182 8.11 3.81 19.89
CA THR A 182 8.02 5.24 20.20
C THR A 182 9.35 5.79 20.70
N GLN A 183 10.08 5.01 21.50
CA GLN A 183 11.39 5.39 21.99
C GLN A 183 12.41 5.52 20.85
N THR A 184 12.34 4.68 19.82
CA THR A 184 13.26 4.73 18.67
C THR A 184 13.05 5.99 17.83
N TYR A 185 11.80 6.34 17.52
CA TYR A 185 11.49 7.45 16.61
C TYR A 185 11.32 8.80 17.31
N PHE A 186 10.88 8.82 18.56
CA PHE A 186 10.47 10.02 19.29
C PHE A 186 11.21 10.22 20.63
N GLY A 187 11.93 9.22 21.12
CA GLY A 187 12.69 9.31 22.37
C GLY A 187 14.01 10.10 22.21
N ILE A 188 14.45 10.74 23.30
CA ILE A 188 15.72 11.46 23.37
C ILE A 188 16.45 11.06 24.65
N SER A 189 17.55 10.33 24.53
CA SER A 189 18.37 9.96 25.68
C SER A 189 19.15 11.15 26.25
N ALA A 190 19.74 10.99 27.44
CA ALA A 190 20.60 12.03 28.01
C ALA A 190 21.85 12.32 27.15
N ALA A 191 22.38 11.31 26.46
CA ALA A 191 23.50 11.48 25.55
C ALA A 191 23.08 12.25 24.29
N ASP A 192 21.91 11.90 23.73
CA ASP A 192 21.37 12.53 22.53
C ASP A 192 20.96 13.98 22.80
N ALA A 193 20.39 14.26 23.98
CA ALA A 193 20.09 15.63 24.42
C ALA A 193 21.37 16.49 24.51
N ALA A 194 22.47 15.92 25.01
CA ALA A 194 23.74 16.63 25.08
C ALA A 194 24.36 16.89 23.71
N ALA A 195 24.15 15.99 22.74
CA ALA A 195 24.66 16.13 21.37
C ALA A 195 23.81 17.09 20.51
N SER A 196 22.48 16.99 20.61
CA SER A 196 21.53 17.72 19.77
C SER A 196 21.06 19.06 20.35
N GLY A 197 21.14 19.23 21.67
CA GLY A 197 20.51 20.35 22.38
C GLY A 197 19.00 20.20 22.58
N LEU A 198 18.40 19.07 22.18
CA LEU A 198 17.01 18.75 22.47
C LEU A 198 16.82 18.37 23.94
N ALA A 199 15.61 18.57 24.46
CA ALA A 199 15.27 18.11 25.80
C ALA A 199 15.24 16.57 25.85
N THR A 200 15.65 15.97 26.96
CA THR A 200 15.47 14.53 27.18
C THR A 200 13.99 14.17 27.16
N PHE A 201 13.66 13.05 26.54
CA PHE A 201 12.27 12.60 26.38
C PHE A 201 12.20 11.07 26.42
N ASP A 202 11.35 10.55 27.29
CA ASP A 202 11.11 9.11 27.47
C ASP A 202 9.72 8.81 26.89
N ALA A 203 9.69 8.19 25.72
CA ALA A 203 8.47 7.98 24.96
C ALA A 203 7.90 6.60 25.25
N GLY A 204 6.73 6.55 25.89
CA GLY A 204 6.02 5.33 26.20
C GLY A 204 5.11 4.84 25.06
N SER A 205 4.47 3.70 25.28
CA SER A 205 3.50 3.14 24.33
C SER A 205 2.19 3.93 24.31
N GLY A 206 1.54 4.03 23.16
CA GLY A 206 0.26 4.72 23.05
C GLY A 206 -0.26 4.85 21.62
N PHE A 207 -1.38 5.56 21.46
CA PHE A 207 -1.80 5.97 20.11
C PHE A 207 -0.80 7.00 19.58
N ARG A 208 -0.21 6.70 18.43
CA ARG A 208 0.77 7.52 17.72
C ARG A 208 0.10 8.59 16.87
N ASP A 209 -0.98 8.24 16.17
CA ASP A 209 -1.62 9.14 15.23
C ASP A 209 -3.11 8.84 14.99
N VAL A 210 -3.79 9.83 14.43
CA VAL A 210 -5.07 9.70 13.73
C VAL A 210 -4.91 10.23 12.31
N GLY A 211 -5.46 9.54 11.33
CA GLY A 211 -5.25 9.85 9.92
C GLY A 211 -6.53 9.84 9.10
N ALA A 212 -6.51 10.58 8.00
CA ALA A 212 -7.57 10.60 7.01
C ALA A 212 -7.00 10.70 5.59
N GLY A 213 -7.69 10.08 4.63
CA GLY A 213 -7.25 10.05 3.24
C GLY A 213 -8.39 10.02 2.24
N ILE A 214 -8.07 10.45 1.02
CA ILE A 214 -8.90 10.34 -0.17
C ILE A 214 -8.07 9.65 -1.25
N SER A 215 -8.65 8.64 -1.88
CA SER A 215 -8.09 8.01 -3.08
C SER A 215 -9.06 8.12 -4.23
N ALA A 216 -8.57 8.49 -5.40
CA ALA A 216 -9.39 8.63 -6.61
C ALA A 216 -8.66 8.08 -7.82
N GLY A 217 -9.41 7.53 -8.77
CA GLY A 217 -8.87 7.04 -10.01
C GLY A 217 -9.79 7.30 -11.20
N TYR A 218 -9.18 7.48 -12.37
CA TYR A 218 -9.89 7.65 -13.64
C TYR A 218 -9.15 6.93 -14.77
N TYR A 219 -9.84 6.04 -15.46
CA TYR A 219 -9.36 5.29 -16.62
C TYR A 219 -9.86 5.95 -17.90
N PHE A 220 -8.95 6.62 -18.62
CA PHE A 220 -9.24 7.29 -19.89
C PHE A 220 -9.17 6.32 -21.09
N SER A 221 -8.76 5.07 -20.87
CA SER A 221 -8.84 4.00 -21.87
C SER A 221 -9.29 2.68 -21.25
N ARG A 222 -9.33 1.62 -22.05
CA ARG A 222 -9.65 0.28 -21.55
C ARG A 222 -8.59 -0.28 -20.62
N SER A 223 -7.36 0.19 -20.66
CA SER A 223 -6.25 -0.34 -19.86
C SER A 223 -5.46 0.74 -19.12
N LEU A 224 -5.56 2.02 -19.50
CA LEU A 224 -4.77 3.10 -18.92
C LEU A 224 -5.62 4.06 -18.10
N GLY A 225 -5.07 4.48 -16.98
CA GLY A 225 -5.68 5.45 -16.08
C GLY A 225 -4.66 6.17 -15.21
N ILE A 226 -5.16 7.11 -14.42
CA ILE A 226 -4.40 7.76 -13.35
C ILE A 226 -5.08 7.41 -12.04
N VAL A 227 -4.27 7.09 -11.03
CA VAL A 227 -4.73 6.89 -9.66
C VAL A 227 -3.93 7.79 -8.75
N GLY A 228 -4.63 8.52 -7.88
CA GLY A 228 -4.04 9.42 -6.91
C GLY A 228 -4.55 9.16 -5.50
N ARG A 229 -3.71 9.49 -4.53
CA ARG A 229 -4.05 9.53 -3.11
C ARG A 229 -3.56 10.84 -2.51
N VAL A 230 -4.34 11.40 -1.60
CA VAL A 230 -3.91 12.48 -0.70
C VAL A 230 -4.48 12.22 0.68
N GLY A 231 -3.69 12.46 1.71
CA GLY A 231 -4.09 12.29 3.10
C GLY A 231 -3.07 12.90 4.04
N ALA A 232 -3.36 12.81 5.33
CA ALA A 232 -2.42 13.18 6.37
C ALA A 232 -2.72 12.39 7.64
N ASN A 233 -1.66 12.07 8.37
CA ASN A 233 -1.76 11.67 9.77
C ASN A 233 -1.49 12.90 10.65
N TYR A 234 -2.15 12.96 11.80
CA TYR A 234 -1.87 13.92 12.86
C TYR A 234 -1.32 13.16 14.06
N LEU A 235 -0.07 13.43 14.41
CA LEU A 235 0.59 12.83 15.56
C LEU A 235 -0.13 13.23 16.85
N ILE A 236 -0.31 12.27 17.75
CA ILE A 236 -0.92 12.44 19.08
C ILE A 236 -0.11 11.68 20.14
N GLY A 237 -0.40 11.93 21.41
CA GLY A 237 0.32 11.32 22.53
C GLY A 237 1.81 11.67 22.51
N ASP A 238 2.65 10.74 22.95
CA ASP A 238 4.10 10.96 23.08
C ASP A 238 4.78 11.27 21.75
N ALA A 239 4.23 10.77 20.62
CA ALA A 239 4.72 11.12 19.30
C ALA A 239 4.55 12.63 18.99
N ALA A 240 3.47 13.24 19.48
CA ALA A 240 3.18 14.66 19.30
C ALA A 240 3.93 15.57 20.26
N ASP A 241 4.25 15.07 21.45
CA ASP A 241 4.88 15.82 22.54
C ASP A 241 6.41 15.66 22.54
N SER A 242 6.94 14.87 21.60
CA SER A 242 8.37 14.65 21.43
C SER A 242 9.10 15.90 20.94
N PRO A 243 10.30 16.19 21.49
CA PRO A 243 11.19 17.23 20.97
C PRO A 243 11.56 17.07 19.49
N VAL A 244 11.50 15.84 18.93
CA VAL A 244 11.69 15.60 17.48
C VAL A 244 10.57 16.26 16.68
N THR A 245 9.32 16.05 17.10
CA THR A 245 8.13 16.62 16.45
C THR A 245 8.02 18.12 16.67
N ASP A 246 8.52 18.65 17.79
CA ASP A 246 8.60 20.09 18.06
C ASP A 246 9.56 20.82 17.09
N GLN A 247 10.53 20.13 16.49
CA GLN A 247 11.39 20.71 15.46
C GLN A 247 10.73 20.79 14.08
N GLY A 248 9.60 20.11 13.88
CA GLY A 248 8.90 20.06 12.59
C GLY A 248 7.39 20.24 12.78
N SER A 249 6.63 19.17 12.52
CA SER A 249 5.18 19.24 12.42
C SER A 249 4.48 17.99 12.94
N ARG A 250 3.38 18.18 13.67
CA ARG A 250 2.43 17.09 14.01
C ARG A 250 1.65 16.61 12.79
N TRP A 251 1.48 17.43 11.76
CA TRP A 251 0.85 17.05 10.50
C TRP A 251 1.85 16.34 9.61
N GLN A 252 1.49 15.12 9.22
CA GLN A 252 2.31 14.21 8.42
C GLN A 252 1.59 13.93 7.10
N PRO A 253 1.65 14.85 6.12
CA PRO A 253 0.94 14.73 4.85
C PRO A 253 1.57 13.63 3.98
N VAL A 254 0.72 12.81 3.37
CA VAL A 254 1.15 11.79 2.41
C VAL A 254 0.26 11.81 1.18
N GLY A 255 0.86 11.74 0.02
CA GLY A 255 0.11 11.70 -1.22
C GLY A 255 0.95 11.23 -2.38
N GLY A 256 0.30 10.90 -3.48
CA GLY A 256 1.00 10.52 -4.69
C GLY A 256 0.08 10.35 -5.87
N LEU A 257 0.68 10.40 -7.06
CA LEU A 257 0.04 10.23 -8.34
C LEU A 257 0.75 9.14 -9.11
N THR A 258 -0.04 8.26 -9.73
CA THR A 258 0.46 7.10 -10.46
C THR A 258 -0.19 7.01 -11.83
N LEU A 259 0.57 6.54 -12.81
CA LEU A 259 0.02 6.03 -14.05
C LEU A 259 -0.34 4.55 -13.81
N SER A 260 -1.60 4.20 -14.08
CA SER A 260 -2.13 2.85 -13.85
C SER A 260 -2.36 2.13 -15.16
N TYR A 261 -1.98 0.85 -15.17
CA TYR A 261 -2.29 -0.13 -16.21
C TYR A 261 -3.14 -1.24 -15.62
N ARG A 262 -4.30 -1.53 -16.22
CA ARG A 262 -5.17 -2.67 -15.90
C ARG A 262 -5.18 -3.70 -17.02
N PHE A 263 -5.14 -4.97 -16.65
CA PHE A 263 -5.07 -6.14 -17.52
C PHE A 263 -6.06 -7.21 -17.08
#